data_AF-A0A0D0KCM2-F1
#
_entry.id   AF-A0A0D0KCM2-F1
#
_cell.length_a   1.000
_cell.length_b   1.000
_cell.length_c   1.000
_cell.angle_alpha   90.00
_cell.angle_beta   90.00
_cell.angle_gamma   90.00
#
_symmetry.space_group_name_H-M   'P 1'
#
loop_
_entity.id
_entity.type
_entity.pdbx_description
1 polymer ?
#
loop_
_entity_poly.entity_id
_entity_poly.type
_entity_poly.pdbx_seq_one_letter_code
_entity_poly.pdbx_strand_id
1 'polypeptide(L)'
;MRTTLLEQIKQRRKQLRLKGIDMPARTGINRQQYGLIEKAGNPNLETLDKIAEGLEAELMLIPKEVLRDVQGILKAAATSQRSRLTHSMSDAAPDADHDEERDDVDDPWTILAMAEGKA
;
A
#
# COMPACT_ATOMS: atom_id res chain seq x y z
N MET A 1 -8.73 16.34 0.87
CA MET A 1 -8.21 16.09 2.24
C MET A 1 -6.69 15.94 2.17
N ARG A 2 -5.95 16.45 3.15
CA ARG A 2 -4.53 16.10 3.32
C ARG A 2 -4.48 14.65 3.82
N THR A 3 -3.76 13.78 3.12
CA THR A 3 -3.50 12.41 3.60
C THR A 3 -2.48 12.47 4.74
N THR A 4 -2.69 11.70 5.80
CA THR A 4 -1.68 11.52 6.85
C THR A 4 -0.56 10.63 6.35
N LEU A 5 0.61 10.67 7.00
CA LEU A 5 1.73 9.79 6.68
C LEU A 5 1.34 8.31 6.77
N LEU A 6 0.53 7.97 7.79
CA LEU A 6 -0.04 6.64 7.97
C LEU A 6 -0.79 6.14 6.73
N GLU A 7 -1.65 7.01 6.18
CA GLU A 7 -2.47 6.67 5.03
C GLU A 7 -1.59 6.52 3.77
N GLN A 8 -0.53 7.32 3.64
CA GLN A 8 0.45 7.18 2.56
C GLN A 8 1.20 5.83 2.65
N ILE A 9 1.66 5.44 3.84
CA ILE A 9 2.32 4.14 4.09
C ILE A 9 1.38 2.99 3.69
N LYS A 10 0.13 3.03 4.16
CA LYS A 10 -0.89 2.02 3.85
C LYS A 10 -1.20 1.94 2.35
N GLN A 11 -1.37 3.08 1.70
CA GLN A 11 -1.63 3.14 0.26
C GLN A 11 -0.44 2.60 -0.55
N ARG A 12 0.79 2.97 -0.19
CA ARG A 12 2.00 2.49 -0.85
C ARG A 12 2.15 0.97 -0.71
N ARG A 13 1.93 0.42 0.48
CA ARG A 13 1.92 -1.03 0.71
C ARG A 13 0.94 -1.74 -0.24
N LYS A 14 -0.29 -1.21 -0.35
CA LYS A 14 -1.31 -1.75 -1.25
C LYS A 14 -0.93 -1.62 -2.72
N GLN A 15 -0.32 -0.52 -3.13
CA GLN A 15 0.17 -0.32 -4.51
C GLN A 15 1.23 -1.36 -4.90
N LEU A 16 2.09 -1.74 -3.96
CA LEU A 16 3.08 -2.81 -4.13
C LEU A 16 2.49 -4.22 -3.98
N ARG A 17 1.17 -4.34 -3.76
CA ARG A 17 0.45 -5.61 -3.53
C ARG A 17 1.01 -6.41 -2.35
N LEU A 18 1.60 -5.73 -1.37
CA LEU A 18 2.16 -6.35 -0.17
C LEU A 18 1.08 -6.52 0.89
N LYS A 19 1.05 -7.67 1.55
CA LYS A 19 0.26 -7.94 2.74
C LYS A 19 1.05 -7.50 3.98
N GLY A 20 0.37 -7.23 5.09
CA GLY A 20 1.04 -6.87 6.35
C GLY A 20 1.97 -7.95 6.89
N ILE A 21 1.78 -9.21 6.48
CA ILE A 21 2.66 -10.34 6.82
C ILE A 21 4.01 -10.31 6.06
N ASP A 22 4.11 -9.59 4.95
CA ASP A 22 5.33 -9.50 4.14
C ASP A 22 6.31 -8.46 4.68
N MET A 23 5.79 -7.50 5.45
CA MET A 23 6.54 -6.33 5.90
C MET A 23 7.68 -6.63 6.88
N PRO A 24 7.57 -7.60 7.80
CA PRO A 24 8.69 -7.96 8.68
C PRO A 24 9.95 -8.38 7.93
N ALA A 25 9.81 -9.17 6.87
CA ALA A 25 10.93 -9.62 6.06
C ALA A 25 11.61 -8.48 5.29
N ARG A 26 10.85 -7.43 4.94
CA ARG A 26 11.34 -6.26 4.19
C ARG A 26 11.92 -5.16 5.07
N THR A 27 11.39 -5.00 6.28
CA THR A 27 11.71 -3.86 7.16
C THR A 27 12.57 -4.25 8.37
N GLY A 28 12.67 -5.55 8.67
CA GLY A 28 13.28 -6.04 9.91
C GLY A 28 12.47 -5.76 11.17
N ILE A 29 11.22 -5.28 11.04
CA ILE A 29 10.34 -4.93 12.15
C ILE A 29 9.38 -6.09 12.46
N ASN A 30 9.07 -6.33 13.74
CA ASN A 30 8.09 -7.34 14.12
C ASN A 30 6.69 -7.04 13.51
N ARG A 31 5.97 -8.07 13.04
CA ARG A 31 4.60 -7.98 12.50
C ARG A 31 3.64 -7.23 13.42
N GLN A 32 3.69 -7.49 14.73
CA GLN A 32 2.82 -6.81 15.70
C GLN A 32 3.12 -5.31 15.75
N GLN A 33 4.41 -4.95 15.77
CA GLN A 33 4.86 -3.56 15.77
C GLN A 33 4.47 -2.86 14.47
N TYR A 34 4.64 -3.50 13.31
CA TYR A 34 4.18 -2.96 12.03
C TYR A 34 2.66 -2.72 12.03
N GLY A 35 1.88 -3.70 12.51
CA GLY A 35 0.42 -3.57 12.60
C GLY A 35 -0.05 -2.46 13.55
N LEU A 36 0.64 -2.26 14.68
CA LEU A 36 0.38 -1.13 15.57
C LEU A 36 0.65 0.20 14.87
N ILE A 37 1.80 0.30 14.19
CA ILE A 37 2.19 1.50 13.44
C ILE A 37 1.13 1.82 12.38
N GLU A 38 0.66 0.84 11.60
CA GLU A 38 -0.34 1.05 10.55
C GLU A 38 -1.74 1.42 11.08
N LYS A 39 -2.06 1.09 12.34
CA LYS A 39 -3.35 1.44 12.95
C LYS A 39 -3.36 2.84 13.60
N ALA A 40 -2.40 3.10 14.49
CA ALA A 40 -2.34 4.36 15.25
C ALA A 40 -1.02 4.55 16.04
N GLY A 41 0.01 3.77 15.74
CA GLY A 41 1.24 3.75 16.53
C GLY A 41 2.05 5.05 16.42
N ASN A 42 2.90 5.29 17.41
CA ASN A 42 3.88 6.38 17.42
C ASN A 42 5.29 5.82 17.20
N PRO A 43 5.68 5.47 15.95
CA PRO A 43 7.02 4.97 15.67
C PRO A 43 8.08 6.04 15.91
N ASN A 44 9.29 5.62 16.29
CA ASN A 44 10.46 6.48 16.24
C ASN A 44 10.90 6.73 14.79
N LEU A 45 11.77 7.71 14.58
CA LEU A 45 12.24 8.08 13.23
C LEU A 45 12.96 6.93 12.52
N GLU A 46 13.83 6.20 13.22
CA GLU A 46 14.55 5.04 12.65
C GLU A 46 13.58 3.95 12.14
N THR A 47 12.46 3.74 12.85
CA THR A 47 11.43 2.79 12.44
C THR A 47 10.69 3.29 11.20
N LEU A 48 10.45 4.60 11.09
CA LEU A 48 9.86 5.19 9.90
C LEU A 48 10.77 5.01 8.68
N ASP A 49 12.08 5.21 8.84
CA ASP A 49 13.07 5.01 7.77
C ASP A 49 13.07 3.55 7.29
N LYS A 50 13.12 2.58 8.21
CA LYS A 50 13.02 1.14 7.88
C LYS A 50 11.74 0.78 7.14
N ILE A 51 10.61 1.41 7.52
CA ILE A 51 9.33 1.20 6.84
C ILE A 51 9.37 1.77 5.43
N ALA A 52 9.92 2.97 5.25
CA ALA A 52 10.05 3.60 3.95
C ALA A 52 10.92 2.75 3.01
N GLU A 53 12.07 2.29 3.50
CA GLU A 53 12.97 1.38 2.79
C GLU A 53 12.24 0.10 2.35
N GLY A 54 11.53 -0.57 3.27
CA GLY A 54 10.77 -1.78 2.95
C GLY A 54 9.58 -1.55 1.99
N LEU A 55 9.15 -0.30 1.81
CA LEU A 55 8.11 0.13 0.87
C LEU A 55 8.67 0.76 -0.41
N GLU A 56 9.97 0.61 -0.66
CA GLU A 56 10.67 1.17 -1.82
C GLU A 56 10.30 2.66 -1.99
N ALA A 57 10.43 3.40 -0.89
CA ALA A 57 10.06 4.79 -0.75
C ALA A 57 11.09 5.53 0.11
N GLU A 58 11.15 6.85 -0.05
CA GLU A 58 12.03 7.73 0.73
C GLU A 58 11.18 8.70 1.56
N LEU A 59 11.58 8.94 2.80
CA LEU A 59 10.97 9.98 3.65
C LEU A 59 11.77 11.27 3.54
N MET A 60 11.09 12.35 3.14
CA MET A 60 11.72 13.65 3.02
C MET A 60 10.80 14.76 3.52
N LEU A 61 11.41 15.83 4.03
CA LEU A 61 10.69 17.06 4.32
C LEU A 61 10.39 17.78 3.00
N ILE A 62 9.12 18.11 2.79
CA ILE A 62 8.67 18.91 1.65
C ILE A 62 8.23 20.28 2.18
N PRO A 63 8.91 21.38 1.79
CA PRO A 63 8.49 22.73 2.16
C PRO A 63 7.05 23.01 1.70
N LYS A 64 6.28 23.75 2.50
CA LYS A 64 4.83 23.91 2.29
C LYS A 64 4.52 24.67 1.01
N GLU A 65 5.41 25.59 0.63
CA GLU A 65 5.38 26.41 -0.57
C GLU A 65 5.45 25.58 -1.87
N VAL A 66 6.19 24.46 -1.87
CA VAL A 66 6.37 23.61 -3.05
C VAL A 66 5.48 22.35 -3.04
N LEU A 67 4.67 22.16 -2.00
CA LEU A 67 3.89 20.94 -1.81
C LEU A 67 2.95 20.65 -2.99
N ARG A 68 2.33 21.67 -3.58
CA ARG A 68 1.41 21.50 -4.72
C ARG A 68 2.13 20.99 -5.96
N ASP A 69 3.33 21.50 -6.22
CA ASP A 69 4.12 21.13 -7.40
C ASP A 69 4.59 19.68 -7.29
N VAL A 70 5.08 19.29 -6.11
CA VAL A 70 5.46 17.89 -5.83
C VAL A 70 4.27 16.95 -6.00
N GLN A 71 3.09 17.32 -5.49
CA GLN A 71 1.87 16.52 -5.70
C GLN A 71 1.48 16.40 -7.17
N GLY A 72 1.67 17.45 -7.97
CA GLY A 72 1.44 17.44 -9.41
C GLY A 72 2.35 16.45 -10.13
N ILE A 73 3.65 16.51 -9.84
CA ILE A 73 4.67 15.62 -10.41
C ILE A 73 4.38 14.16 -10.06
N LEU A 74 4.09 13.85 -8.79
CA LEU A 74 3.78 12.49 -8.34
C LEU A 74 2.53 11.91 -9.02
N LYS A 75 1.49 12.72 -9.21
CA LYS A 75 0.26 12.30 -9.91
C LYS A 75 0.51 12.05 -11.39
N ALA A 76 1.26 12.93 -12.06
CA ALA A 76 1.60 12.79 -13.47
C ALA A 76 2.42 11.51 -13.70
N ALA A 77 3.43 11.26 -12.86
CA ALA A 77 4.25 10.06 -12.94
C ALA A 77 3.42 8.76 -12.83
N ALA A 78 2.46 8.70 -11.90
CA ALA A 78 1.58 7.55 -11.75
C ALA A 78 0.66 7.31 -12.98
N THR A 79 0.22 8.38 -13.65
CA THR A 79 -0.57 8.27 -14.89
C THR A 79 0.29 7.82 -16.06
N SER A 80 1.50 8.35 -16.21
CA SER A 80 2.44 7.95 -17.27
C SER A 80 2.90 6.50 -17.13
N GLN A 81 3.04 5.96 -15.92
CA GLN A 81 3.33 4.54 -15.70
C GLN A 81 2.16 3.65 -16.12
N ARG A 82 0.92 4.03 -15.77
CA ARG A 82 -0.28 3.28 -16.20
C ARG A 82 -0.46 3.26 -17.71
N SER A 83 -0.25 4.39 -18.38
CA SER A 83 -0.34 4.47 -19.85
C SER A 83 0.68 3.57 -20.57
N ARG A 84 1.92 3.49 -20.06
CA ARG A 84 2.93 2.57 -20.60
C ARG A 84 2.54 1.10 -20.45
N LEU A 85 1.95 0.72 -19.31
CA LEU A 85 1.47 -0.65 -19.07
C LEU A 85 0.31 -1.00 -20.03
N THR A 86 -0.63 -0.09 -20.27
CA THR A 86 -1.75 -0.34 -21.18
C THR A 86 -1.33 -0.45 -22.64
N HIS A 87 -0.34 0.33 -23.08
CA HIS A 87 0.18 0.25 -24.45
C HIS A 87 1.02 -1.02 -24.68
N SER A 88 1.64 -1.56 -23.63
CA SER A 88 2.38 -2.83 -23.70
C SER A 88 1.46 -4.07 -23.73
N MET A 89 0.19 -3.95 -23.36
CA MET A 89 -0.77 -5.06 -23.37
C MET A 89 -1.72 -5.05 -24.58
N SER A 90 -1.70 -3.99 -25.39
CA SER A 90 -2.53 -3.91 -26.60
C SER A 90 -1.96 -4.64 -27.83
N ASP A 91 -0.81 -5.32 -27.71
CA ASP A 91 -0.23 -6.18 -28.76
C ASP A 91 -0.54 -7.68 -28.56
N ALA A 92 -1.30 -8.04 -27.52
CA ALA A 92 -1.83 -9.39 -27.33
C ALA A 92 -3.36 -9.36 -27.48
N ALA A 93 -3.86 -9.73 -28.66
CA ALA A 93 -5.28 -9.95 -28.87
C ALA A 93 -5.81 -11.06 -27.94
N PRO A 94 -7.09 -10.99 -27.52
CA PRO A 94 -7.67 -11.92 -26.56
C PRO A 94 -8.29 -13.14 -27.26
N ASP A 95 -7.95 -14.34 -26.81
CA ASP A 95 -8.77 -15.54 -27.04
C ASP A 95 -9.45 -15.94 -25.72
N ALA A 96 -10.79 -16.03 -25.82
CA ALA A 96 -11.71 -16.86 -25.05
C ALA A 96 -11.89 -16.65 -23.52
N ASP A 97 -13.11 -16.19 -23.20
CA ASP A 97 -14.04 -16.75 -22.20
C ASP A 97 -13.48 -17.30 -20.89
N HIS A 98 -13.57 -16.49 -19.83
CA HIS A 98 -13.81 -17.00 -18.48
C HIS A 98 -14.69 -16.01 -17.70
N ASP A 99 -15.99 -16.35 -17.63
CA ASP A 99 -16.86 -15.99 -16.52
C ASP A 99 -16.24 -16.54 -15.23
N GLU A 100 -15.69 -15.68 -14.39
CA GLU A 100 -15.62 -15.92 -12.94
C GLU A 100 -15.83 -14.59 -12.22
N GLU A 101 -17.07 -14.36 -11.79
CA GLU A 101 -17.36 -13.67 -10.53
C GLU A 101 -16.43 -14.25 -9.46
N ARG A 102 -15.32 -13.56 -9.19
CA ARG A 102 -14.49 -13.82 -8.02
C ARG A 102 -14.92 -12.86 -6.94
N ASP A 103 -15.88 -13.35 -6.16
CA ASP A 103 -16.36 -12.85 -4.90
C ASP A 103 -15.31 -12.01 -4.15
N ASP A 104 -15.67 -10.75 -3.96
CA ASP A 104 -15.13 -9.78 -3.02
C ASP A 104 -15.30 -10.27 -1.56
N VAL A 105 -14.75 -11.41 -1.14
CA VAL A 105 -14.69 -11.73 0.30
C VAL A 105 -13.48 -12.61 0.61
N ASP A 106 -12.41 -11.99 1.10
CA ASP A 106 -11.55 -12.61 2.11
C ASP A 106 -10.81 -11.49 2.86
N ASP A 107 -11.58 -10.73 3.64
CA ASP A 107 -11.02 -10.02 4.78
C ASP A 107 -10.69 -11.07 5.85
N PRO A 108 -9.41 -11.35 6.15
CA PRO A 108 -9.00 -12.40 7.08
C PRO A 108 -9.44 -12.14 8.54
N TRP A 109 -10.12 -11.03 8.82
CA TRP A 109 -10.70 -10.71 10.12
C TRP A 109 -12.15 -11.19 10.30
N THR A 110 -12.84 -11.62 9.23
CA THR A 110 -14.17 -12.25 9.34
C THR A 110 -14.09 -13.60 10.08
N ILE A 111 -12.98 -14.32 9.92
CA ILE A 111 -12.76 -15.65 10.52
C ILE A 111 -12.66 -15.58 12.05
N LEU A 112 -12.15 -14.48 12.61
CA LEU A 112 -12.01 -14.32 14.07
C LEU A 112 -13.29 -13.83 14.75
N ALA A 113 -14.13 -13.06 14.04
CA ALA A 113 -15.41 -12.57 14.59
C ALA A 113 -16.46 -13.69 14.73
N MET A 114 -16.36 -14.77 13.94
CA MET A 114 -17.24 -15.95 14.09
C MET A 114 -16.80 -16.90 15.21
N ALA A 115 -15.58 -16.78 15.73
CA ALA A 115 -15.04 -17.66 16.76
C ALA A 115 -15.42 -17.26 18.20
N GLU A 116 -15.95 -16.06 18.43
CA GLU A 116 -16.36 -15.57 19.75
C GLU A 116 -17.89 -15.48 19.93
N GLY A 117 -18.63 -16.42 19.34
CA GLY A 117 -20.09 -16.43 19.37
C GLY A 117 -20.73 -17.80 19.48
N LYS A 118 -20.46 -18.55 20.56
CA LYS A 118 -21.44 -19.44 21.27
C LYS A 118 -20.75 -20.33 22.32
N ALA A 119 -20.98 -20.02 23.59
CA ALA A 119 -21.66 -20.86 24.56
C ALA A 119 -21.87 -20.05 25.84
#